data_AF-A0A2S9FN97-F1
#
_entry.id   AF-A0A2S9FN97-F1
#
_cell.length_a   1.000
_cell.length_b   1.000
_cell.length_c   1.000
_cell.angle_alpha   90.00
_cell.angle_beta   90.00
_cell.angle_gamma   90.00
#
_symmetry.space_group_name_H-M   'P 1'
#
loop_
_entity.id
_entity.type
_entity.pdbx_description
1 polymer ?
#
loop_
_entity_poly.entity_id
_entity_poly.type
_entity_poly.pdbx_seq_one_letter_code
_entity_poly.pdbx_strand_id
1 'polypeptide(L)' 'MDELITHGHNGFLVDDIGSAVTAVGAAGALERTAIAAGAADRFTVAAMVDKYVAVYRNVIGERI' A
#
# COMPACT_ATOMS: atom_id res chain seq x y z
N MET A 1 7.49 6.41 2.02
CA MET A 1 6.35 5.51 2.35
C MET A 1 5.51 5.23 1.11
N ASP A 2 6.11 5.45 -0.06
CA ASP A 2 5.53 5.46 -1.39
C ASP A 2 5.23 4.04 -1.86
N GLU A 3 5.81 3.06 -1.17
CA GLU A 3 5.49 1.64 -1.29
C GLU A 3 4.05 1.32 -0.83
N LEU A 4 3.50 2.13 0.07
CA LEU A 4 2.15 1.98 0.64
C LEU A 4 1.17 3.04 0.12
N ILE A 5 1.62 4.29 0.04
CA ILE A 5 0.78 5.44 -0.30
C ILE A 5 1.03 5.88 -1.73
N THR A 6 -0.03 5.91 -2.52
CA THR A 6 -0.11 6.61 -3.80
C THR A 6 -0.69 8.00 -3.54
N HIS A 7 0.18 9.01 -3.64
CA HIS A 7 -0.17 10.40 -3.37
C HIS A 7 -1.41 10.85 -4.15
N GLY A 8 -2.38 11.45 -3.45
CA GLY A 8 -3.64 11.94 -4.02
C GLY A 8 -4.68 10.86 -4.31
N HIS A 9 -4.35 9.58 -4.15
CA HIS A 9 -5.26 8.46 -4.41
C HIS A 9 -5.70 7.75 -3.13
N ASN A 10 -4.74 7.25 -2.34
CA ASN A 10 -5.04 6.55 -1.08
C ASN A 10 -4.47 7.25 0.16
N GLY A 11 -3.89 8.43 -0.02
CA GLY A 11 -3.31 9.27 1.00
C GLY A 11 -2.47 10.39 0.40
N PHE A 12 -1.83 11.18 1.24
CA PHE A 12 -0.94 12.25 0.82
C PHE A 12 0.42 12.07 1.49
N LEU A 13 1.46 12.07 0.68
CA LEU A 13 2.85 12.15 1.12
C LEU A 13 3.27 13.62 1.09
N VAL A 14 3.76 14.12 2.21
CA VAL A 14 4.04 15.55 2.45
C VAL A 14 5.29 15.69 3.30
N ASP A 15 6.05 16.77 3.09
CA ASP A 15 7.37 16.97 3.69
C ASP A 15 7.39 18.01 4.83
N ASP A 16 6.28 18.74 5.03
CA ASP A 16 6.19 19.80 6.02
C ASP A 16 4.79 19.92 6.65
N ILE A 17 4.69 20.73 7.70
CA ILE A 17 3.46 20.89 8.49
C ILE A 17 2.39 21.64 7.68
N GLY A 18 2.75 22.64 6.88
CA GLY A 18 1.80 23.40 6.07
C GLY A 18 1.15 22.54 4.99
N SER A 19 1.96 21.70 4.32
CA SER A 19 1.43 20.72 3.37
C SER A 19 0.60 19.64 4.05
N ALA A 20 0.94 19.20 5.28
CA ALA A 20 0.10 18.30 6.06
C ALA A 20 -1.27 18.90 6.42
N VAL A 21 -1.32 20.17 6.85
CA VAL A 21 -2.59 20.87 7.13
C VAL A 21 -3.46 20.94 5.88
N THR A 22 -2.86 21.23 4.73
CA THR A 22 -3.57 21.25 3.44
C THR A 22 -4.11 19.87 3.07
N ALA A 23 -3.29 18.83 3.24
CA ALA A 23 -3.66 17.44 2.97
C ALA A 23 -4.82 16.95 3.85
N VAL A 24 -4.90 17.38 5.12
CA VAL A 24 -6.04 17.07 6.00
C VAL A 24 -7.35 17.62 5.42
N GLY A 25 -7.34 18.84 4.88
CA GLY A 25 -8.50 19.41 4.20
C GLY A 25 -8.90 18.62 2.94
N ALA A 26 -7.91 18.18 2.15
CA ALA A 26 -8.13 17.39 0.95
C ALA A 26 -8.53 15.93 1.21
N ALA A 27 -8.17 15.36 2.36
CA ALA A 27 -8.42 13.97 2.71
C ALA A 27 -9.92 13.58 2.71
N GLY A 28 -10.82 14.55 2.90
CA GLY A 28 -12.25 14.34 2.81
C GLY A 28 -12.75 13.96 1.40
N ALA A 29 -12.01 14.31 0.36
CA ALA A 29 -12.35 14.01 -1.04
C ALA A 29 -11.84 12.64 -1.50
N LEU A 30 -11.06 11.93 -0.67
CA LEU A 30 -10.55 10.61 -1.00
C LEU A 30 -11.67 9.57 -1.00
N GLU A 31 -11.65 8.68 -2.00
CA GLU A 31 -12.67 7.66 -2.17
C GLU A 31 -12.38 6.47 -1.24
N ARG A 32 -13.06 6.45 -0.09
CA ARG A 32 -12.78 5.50 1.00
C ARG A 32 -12.99 4.04 0.60
N THR A 33 -13.94 3.75 -0.29
CA THR A 33 -14.25 2.37 -0.67
C THR A 33 -13.17 1.77 -1.59
N ALA A 34 -12.63 2.54 -2.53
CA ALA A 34 -11.49 2.15 -3.37
C ALA A 34 -10.21 2.00 -2.55
N ILE A 35 -9.99 2.86 -1.55
CA ILE A 35 -8.87 2.70 -0.62
C ILE A 35 -8.99 1.37 0.12
N ALA A 36 -10.17 1.08 0.67
CA ALA A 36 -10.42 -0.17 1.38
C ALA A 36 -10.28 -1.40 0.46
N ALA A 37 -10.82 -1.34 -0.75
CA ALA A 37 -10.71 -2.40 -1.74
C ALA A 37 -9.24 -2.63 -2.14
N GLY A 38 -8.50 -1.57 -2.47
CA GLY A 38 -7.08 -1.68 -2.82
C GLY A 38 -6.22 -2.22 -1.68
N ALA A 39 -6.58 -1.92 -0.42
CA ALA A 39 -5.92 -2.51 0.74
C ALA A 39 -6.24 -4.00 0.89
N ALA A 40 -7.51 -4.39 0.73
CA ALA A 40 -7.95 -5.77 0.77
C ALA A 40 -7.32 -6.62 -0.35
N ASP A 41 -7.08 -6.05 -1.53
CA ASP A 41 -6.46 -6.79 -2.63
C ASP A 41 -4.96 -7.02 -2.41
N ARG A 42 -4.26 -6.05 -1.79
CA ARG A 42 -2.79 -6.04 -1.73
C ARG A 42 -2.20 -6.56 -0.43
N PHE A 43 -2.89 -6.36 0.69
CA PHE A 43 -2.35 -6.51 2.03
C PHE A 43 -3.08 -7.57 2.86
N THR A 44 -3.67 -8.58 2.20
CA THR A 44 -4.22 -9.76 2.89
C THR A 44 -3.13 -10.73 3.34
N VAL A 45 -3.45 -11.50 4.38
CA VAL A 45 -2.65 -12.64 4.82
C VAL A 45 -2.45 -13.66 3.69
N ALA A 46 -3.50 -13.94 2.91
CA ALA A 46 -3.41 -14.85 1.77
C ALA A 46 -2.37 -14.36 0.73
N ALA A 47 -2.47 -13.10 0.29
CA ALA A 47 -1.51 -12.52 -0.65
C ALA A 47 -0.08 -12.49 -0.08
N MET A 48 0.08 -12.28 1.22
CA MET A 48 1.38 -12.38 1.89
C MET A 48 1.93 -13.81 1.80
N VAL A 49 1.16 -14.82 2.21
CA VAL A 49 1.57 -16.23 2.21
C VAL A 49 1.96 -16.68 0.82
N ASP A 50 1.17 -16.36 -0.21
CA ASP A 50 1.45 -16.73 -1.60
C ASP A 50 2.80 -16.17 -2.07
N LYS A 51 3.10 -14.91 -1.74
CA LYS A 51 4.39 -14.27 -2.05
C LYS A 51 5.55 -14.96 -1.34
N TYR A 52 5.41 -15.31 -0.06
CA TYR A 52 6.47 -16.04 0.67
C TYR A 52 6.69 -17.44 0.11
N VAL A 53 5.62 -18.18 -0.19
CA VAL A 53 5.71 -19.50 -0.80
C VAL A 53 6.41 -19.43 -2.15
N ALA A 54 6.14 -18.42 -2.97
CA ALA A 54 6.84 -18.20 -4.23
C ALA A 54 8.36 -18.00 -4.01
N VAL A 55 8.75 -17.17 -3.03
CA VAL A 55 10.17 -16.99 -2.68
C VAL A 55 10.80 -18.31 -2.23
N TYR A 56 10.14 -19.08 -1.36
CA TYR A 56 10.65 -20.37 -0.90
C TYR A 56 10.86 -21.36 -2.05
N ARG A 57 9.91 -21.42 -2.99
CA ARG A 57 10.04 -22.27 -4.18
C ARG A 57 11.22 -21.87 -5.04
N ASN A 58 11.45 -20.56 -5.24
CA ASN A 58 12.61 -20.07 -5.99
C ASN A 58 13.92 -20.46 -5.29
N VAL A 59 14.05 -20.16 -3.99
CA VAL A 59 15.27 -20.45 -3.23
C VAL A 59 15.59 -21.95 -3.16
N ILE A 60 14.56 -22.80 -3.00
CA ILE A 60 14.74 -24.26 -2.97
C ILE A 60 15.04 -24.79 -4.38
N GLY A 61 14.34 -24.28 -5.41
CA GLY A 61 14.53 -24.69 -6.80
C GLY A 61 15.88 -24.28 -7.39
N GLU A 62 16.47 -23.17 -6.93
CA GLU A 62 17.82 -22.72 -7.32
C GLU A 62 18.95 -23.46 -6.60
N ARG A 63 18.63 -24.27 -5.56
CA ARG A 63 19.62 -25.00 -4.76
C ARG A 63 19.76 -26.48 -5.15
N ILE A 64 19.13 -26.90 -6.24
CA ILE A 64 19.23 -28.23 -6.85
C ILE A 64 19.87 -28.07 -8.23
#